data_AF-A0A2W0BYR7-F1
#
_entry.id   AF-A0A2W0BYR7-F1
#
_cell.length_a   1.000
_cell.length_b   1.000
_cell.length_c   1.000
_cell.angle_alpha   90.00
_cell.angle_beta   90.00
_cell.angle_gamma   90.00
#
_symmetry.space_group_name_H-M   'P 1'
#
loop_
_entity.id
_entity.type
_entity.pdbx_description
1 polymer ?
#
loop_
_entity_poly.entity_id
_entity_poly.type
_entity_poly.pdbx_seq_one_letter_code
_entity_poly.pdbx_strand_id
1 'polypeptide(L)' 'MFEFIPEDRRKTLMPCHQIPLDSEGATVASLYQHGTQQQLDKAVRNWLEAAIEKLQREENNHERS' A
#
# COMPACT_ATOMS: atom_id res chain seq x y z
N MET A 1 -9.78 -0.81 1.95
CA MET A 1 -8.89 0.38 1.80
C MET A 1 -8.38 0.91 3.14
N PHE A 2 -9.24 1.07 4.16
CA PHE A 2 -8.82 1.54 5.50
C PHE A 2 -7.83 0.61 6.23
N GLU A 3 -7.90 -0.69 5.96
CA GLU A 3 -7.06 -1.72 6.61
C GLU A 3 -5.59 -1.64 6.21
N PHE A 4 -5.28 -1.04 5.05
CA PHE A 4 -3.91 -0.85 4.59
C PHE A 4 -3.26 0.43 5.13
N ILE A 5 -4.03 1.26 5.83
CA ILE A 5 -3.54 2.50 6.43
C ILE A 5 -3.18 2.20 7.88
N PRO A 6 -1.90 2.39 8.28
CA PRO A 6 -1.49 2.30 9.68
C PRO A 6 -2.37 3.17 10.57
N GLU A 7 -2.76 2.65 11.73
CA GLU A 7 -3.80 3.26 12.56
C GLU A 7 -3.44 4.68 13.03
N ASP A 8 -2.16 4.90 13.32
CA ASP A 8 -1.54 6.18 13.65
C ASP A 8 -1.60 7.20 12.51
N ARG A 9 -1.72 6.76 11.27
CA ARG A 9 -1.69 7.62 10.06
C ARG A 9 -3.06 7.88 9.44
N ARG A 10 -4.11 7.24 9.94
CA ARG A 10 -5.50 7.41 9.45
C ARG A 10 -6.05 8.83 9.60
N LYS A 11 -5.52 9.62 10.53
CA LYS A 11 -5.96 11.01 10.80
C LYS A 11 -5.21 12.07 10.00
N THR A 12 -4.27 11.68 9.14
CA THR A 12 -3.53 12.62 8.29
C THR A 12 -4.41 13.15 7.16
N LEU A 13 -4.02 14.30 6.57
CA LEU A 13 -4.78 14.93 5.48
C LEU A 13 -4.90 14.02 4.24
N MET A 14 -3.87 13.21 3.99
CA MET A 14 -3.80 12.25 2.88
C MET A 14 -3.36 10.87 3.38
N PRO A 15 -4.26 10.12 4.02
CA PRO A 15 -3.90 8.88 4.70
C PRO A 15 -3.59 7.74 3.73
N CYS A 16 -4.13 7.79 2.51
CA CYS A 16 -3.75 6.89 1.42
C CYS A 16 -2.29 7.04 1.01
N HIS A 17 -1.68 8.22 1.16
CA HIS A 17 -0.27 8.43 0.83
C HIS A 17 0.68 7.86 1.88
N GLN A 18 0.13 7.40 3.00
CA GLN A 18 0.87 6.82 4.11
C GLN A 18 0.89 5.29 4.09
N ILE A 19 0.31 4.69 3.05
CA ILE A 19 0.38 3.26 2.83
C ILE A 19 1.84 2.89 2.53
N PRO A 20 2.43 1.95 3.30
CA PRO A 20 3.75 1.41 2.99
C PRO A 20 3.64 0.53 1.74
N LEU A 21 4.49 0.82 0.74
CA LEU A 21 4.52 0.16 -0.56
C LEU A 21 5.54 -0.97 -0.62
N ASP A 22 6.51 -0.99 0.30
CA ASP A 22 7.55 -2.00 0.39
C ASP A 22 7.87 -2.38 1.84
N SER A 23 8.79 -3.35 2.00
CA SER A 23 9.27 -3.85 3.29
C SER A 23 10.11 -2.86 4.07
N GLU A 24 10.65 -1.84 3.41
CA GLU A 24 11.42 -0.76 4.05
C GLU A 24 10.49 0.31 4.64
N GLY A 25 9.19 0.22 4.35
CA GLY A 25 8.18 1.16 4.82
C GLY A 25 8.11 2.42 3.98
N ALA A 26 8.66 2.42 2.76
CA ALA A 26 8.53 3.55 1.85
C ALA A 26 7.06 3.77 1.52
N THR A 27 6.61 5.00 1.68
CA THR A 27 5.23 5.41 1.37
C THR A 27 5.20 6.25 0.11
N VAL A 28 4.02 6.39 -0.49
CA VAL A 28 3.77 7.33 -1.60
C VAL A 28 4.31 8.72 -1.25
N ALA A 29 4.07 9.22 -0.04
CA ALA A 29 4.57 10.53 0.41
C ALA A 29 6.11 10.60 0.40
N SER A 30 6.80 9.56 0.88
CA SER A 30 8.27 9.53 0.90
C SER A 30 8.89 9.46 -0.50
N LEU A 31 8.28 8.70 -1.41
CA LEU A 31 8.75 8.54 -2.78
C LEU A 31 8.46 9.78 -3.63
N TYR A 32 7.36 10.50 -3.37
CA TYR A 32 7.12 11.81 -3.96
C TYR A 32 8.16 12.86 -3.54
N GLN A 33 8.66 12.79 -2.31
CA GLN A 33 9.61 13.78 -1.77
C GLN A 33 11.07 13.48 -2.13
N HIS A 34 11.44 12.21 -2.19
CA HIS A 34 12.84 11.79 -2.29
C HIS A 34 13.15 10.88 -3.49
N GLY A 35 12.13 10.39 -4.20
CA GLY A 35 12.28 9.48 -5.32
C GLY A 35 12.03 10.15 -6.67
N THR A 36 12.23 9.35 -7.72
CA THR A 36 11.82 9.68 -9.08
C THR A 36 10.39 9.18 -9.35
N GLN A 37 9.70 9.77 -10.32
CA GLN A 37 8.39 9.29 -10.77
C GLN A 37 8.44 7.80 -11.15
N GLN A 38 9.50 7.35 -11.81
CA GLN A 38 9.66 5.95 -12.19
C GLN A 38 9.76 5.01 -10.97
N GLN A 39 10.44 5.43 -9.90
CA GLN A 39 10.51 4.64 -8.66
C GLN A 39 9.16 4.59 -7.95
N LEU A 40 8.44 5.72 -7.91
CA LEU A 40 7.10 5.79 -7.37
C LEU A 40 6.14 4.85 -8.12
N ASP A 41 6.09 4.97 -9.45
CA ASP A 41 5.19 4.16 -10.29
C ASP A 41 5.49 2.66 -10.12
N LYS A 42 6.77 2.29 -10.08
CA LYS A 42 7.19 0.90 -9.85
C LYS A 42 6.77 0.41 -8.46
N ALA A 43 6.99 1.20 -7.41
CA ALA A 43 6.63 0.83 -6.05
C ALA A 43 5.11 0.68 -5.87
N VAL A 44 4.33 1.63 -6.39
CA VAL A 44 2.87 1.59 -6.34
C VAL A 44 2.33 0.38 -7.11
N ARG A 45 2.88 0.10 -8.30
CA ARG A 45 2.47 -1.06 -9.09
C ARG A 45 2.73 -2.37 -8.36
N ASN A 46 3.94 -2.56 -7.85
CA ASN A 46 4.29 -3.78 -7.12
C ASN A 46 3.41 -3.97 -5.88
N TRP A 47 3.12 -2.88 -5.15
CA TRP A 47 2.23 -2.93 -4.00
C TRP A 47 0.80 -3.32 -4.40
N LEU A 48 0.26 -2.75 -5.48
CA LEU A 48 -1.08 -3.09 -5.97
C LEU A 48 -1.19 -4.56 -6.35
N GLU A 49 -0.22 -5.09 -7.09
CA GLU A 49 -0.18 -6.51 -7.48
C GLU A 49 -0.18 -7.41 -6.24
N ALA A 50 0.69 -7.14 -5.26
CA ALA A 50 0.76 -7.90 -4.01
C ALA A 50 -0.52 -7.77 -3.14
N ALA A 51 -1.12 -6.58 -3.10
CA ALA A 51 -2.35 -6.33 -2.35
C ALA A 51 -3.54 -7.06 -2.98
N ILE A 52 -3.66 -7.06 -4.31
CA ILE A 52 -4.68 -7.82 -5.03
C ILE A 52 -4.54 -9.31 -4.75
N GLU A 53 -3.33 -9.87 -4.87
CA GLU A 53 -3.11 -11.29 -4.56
C GLU A 53 -3.47 -11.63 -3.11
N LYS A 54 -3.15 -10.75 -2.16
CA LYS A 54 -3.53 -10.94 -0.75
C LYS A 54 -5.04 -10.98 -0.59
N LEU A 55 -5.76 -10.01 -1.15
CA LEU A 55 -7.21 -9.93 -1.07
C LEU A 55 -7.87 -11.16 -1.73
N GLN A 56 -7.39 -11.58 -2.90
CA GLN A 56 -7.86 -12.78 -3.58
C GLN A 56 -7.61 -14.06 -2.76
N ARG A 57 -6.48 -14.16 -2.05
CA ARG A 57 -6.21 -15.27 -1.13
C ARG A 57 -7.15 -15.25 0.08
N GLU A 58 -7.42 -14.07 0.63
CA GLU A 58 -8.35 -13.89 1.76
C GLU A 58 -9.80 -14.25 1.36
N GLU A 59 -10.25 -13.81 0.19
CA GLU A 59 -11.56 -14.16 -0.39
C GLU A 59 -11.69 -15.67 -0.62
N ASN A 60 -10.72 -16.28 -1.32
CA ASN A 60 -10.69 -17.74 -1.56
C ASN A 60 -10.59 -18.59 -0.28
N ASN A 61 -10.14 -18.00 0.83
CA ASN A 61 -10.10 -18.66 2.14
C ASN A 61 -11.43 -18.47 2.89
N HIS A 62 -12.10 -17.33 2.71
CA HIS A 62 -13.42 -17.06 3.27
C HIS A 62 -14.50 -17.94 2.63
N GLU A 63 -14.43 -18.19 1.33
CA GLU A 63 -15.37 -19.08 0.62
C GLU A 63 -15.17 -20.58 0.93
N ARG A 64 -14.02 -20.96 1.50
CA ARG A 64 -13.66 -22.34 1.86
C ARG A 64 -13.88 -22.67 3.34
N SER A 65 -14.27 -21.70 4.16
CA SER A 65 -14.45 -21.84 5.60
C SER A 65 -15.91 -21.85 6.01
#